data_AF-A0A537G810-F1
#
_entry.id   AF-A0A537G810-F1
#
_cell.length_a   1.000
_cell.length_b   1.000
_cell.length_c   1.000
_cell.angle_alpha   90.00
_cell.angle_beta   90.00
_cell.angle_gamma   90.00
#
_symmetry.space_group_name_H-M   'P 1'
#
loop_
_entity.id
_entity.type
_entity.pdbx_description
1 polymer ?
#
loop_
_entity_poly.entity_id
_entity_poly.type
_entity_poly.pdbx_seq_one_letter_code
_entity_poly.pdbx_strand_id
1 'polypeptide(L)'
;MVQTLLPPDVNVDVLVSGLKGHWFGKLRWMGYSKNEDGTILKWITDEEGIQVDARFTDNFLTIEARLAEGMDRSHAINASYQLLSHISRLYNPVKRAKNIVTPVAYHPGLAFA
;
A
#
# COMPACT_ATOMS: atom_id res chain seq x y z
N MET A 1 7.59 0.55 14.93
CA MET A 1 7.18 -0.66 14.20
C MET A 1 5.66 -0.73 14.21
N VAL A 2 5.07 -1.00 13.05
CA VAL A 2 3.64 -1.29 12.87
C VAL A 2 3.53 -2.66 12.23
N GLN A 3 2.66 -3.53 12.73
CA GLN A 3 2.41 -4.84 12.14
C GLN A 3 0.91 -5.05 11.97
N THR A 4 0.52 -5.65 10.86
CA THR A 4 -0.87 -5.97 10.55
C THR A 4 -0.98 -7.31 9.84
N LEU A 5 -2.11 -7.99 10.04
CA LEU A 5 -2.45 -9.20 9.31
C LEU A 5 -2.77 -8.85 7.85
N LEU A 6 -2.24 -9.65 6.94
CA LEU A 6 -2.65 -9.63 5.55
C LEU A 6 -4.02 -10.31 5.41
N PRO A 7 -4.92 -9.75 4.58
CA PRO A 7 -6.12 -10.49 4.18
C PRO A 7 -5.73 -11.83 3.54
N PRO A 8 -6.47 -12.92 3.81
CA PRO A 8 -6.09 -14.26 3.36
C PRO A 8 -6.10 -14.43 1.84
N ASP A 9 -6.82 -13.57 1.12
CA ASP A 9 -7.00 -13.57 -0.33
C ASP A 9 -6.09 -12.56 -1.04
N VAL A 10 -5.17 -11.93 -0.32
CA VAL A 10 -4.34 -10.88 -0.89
C VAL A 10 -3.24 -11.42 -1.80
N ASN A 11 -3.11 -10.85 -3.00
CA ASN A 11 -1.98 -11.12 -3.87
C ASN A 11 -0.83 -10.17 -3.56
N VAL A 12 0.17 -10.65 -2.79
CA VAL A 12 1.33 -9.84 -2.39
C VAL A 12 2.11 -9.33 -3.59
N ASP A 13 2.30 -10.12 -4.64
CA ASP A 13 3.06 -9.68 -5.83
C ASP A 13 2.37 -8.51 -6.56
N VAL A 14 1.04 -8.46 -6.56
CA VAL A 14 0.27 -7.32 -7.09
C VAL A 14 0.50 -6.07 -6.24
N LEU A 15 0.45 -6.17 -4.91
CA LEU A 15 0.73 -5.04 -4.03
C LEU A 15 2.15 -4.52 -4.20
N VAL A 16 3.11 -5.43 -4.16
CA VAL A 16 4.53 -5.14 -4.34
C VAL A 16 4.74 -4.42 -5.67
N SER A 17 4.08 -4.87 -6.75
CA SER A 17 4.14 -4.21 -8.06
C SER A 17 3.53 -2.82 -8.04
N GLY A 18 2.43 -2.61 -7.31
CA GLY A 18 1.83 -1.29 -7.10
C GLY A 18 2.64 -0.32 -6.24
N LEU A 19 3.58 -0.83 -5.44
CA LEU A 19 4.45 -0.03 -4.56
C LEU A 19 5.83 0.26 -5.18
N LYS A 20 6.32 -0.63 -6.04
CA LYS A 20 7.63 -0.47 -6.70
C LYS A 20 7.71 0.84 -7.48
N GLY A 21 8.82 1.55 -7.31
CA GLY A 21 9.09 2.81 -8.01
C GLY A 21 8.27 4.00 -7.53
N HIS A 22 7.36 3.84 -6.57
CA HIS A 22 6.51 4.92 -6.08
C HIS A 22 7.11 5.63 -4.88
N TRP A 23 6.99 6.96 -4.89
CA TRP A 23 7.36 7.82 -3.77
C TRP A 23 6.12 8.15 -2.95
N PHE A 24 6.30 8.38 -1.65
CA PHE A 24 5.21 8.68 -0.72
C PHE A 24 5.57 9.88 0.15
N GLY A 25 5.03 11.06 -0.18
CA GLY A 25 5.42 12.29 0.49
C GLY A 25 6.93 12.53 0.35
N LYS A 26 7.65 12.58 1.47
CA LYS A 26 9.12 12.75 1.52
C LYS A 26 9.90 11.42 1.40
N LEU A 27 9.21 10.28 1.34
CA LEU A 27 9.83 8.96 1.22
C LEU A 27 10.10 8.64 -0.25
N ARG A 28 11.38 8.67 -0.62
CA ARG A 28 11.89 8.32 -1.93
C ARG A 28 12.07 6.82 -2.04
N TRP A 29 11.65 6.27 -3.19
CA TRP A 29 11.87 4.86 -3.50
C TRP A 29 13.37 4.53 -3.56
N MET A 30 13.79 3.50 -2.83
CA MET A 30 15.17 3.02 -2.84
C MET A 30 15.30 1.66 -3.56
N GLY A 31 14.38 0.73 -3.31
CA GLY A 31 14.45 -0.59 -3.92
C GLY A 31 13.65 -1.65 -3.17
N TYR A 32 13.80 -2.90 -3.61
CA TYR A 32 13.22 -4.05 -2.94
C TYR A 32 14.12 -5.28 -3.07
N SER A 33 13.91 -6.25 -2.18
CA SER A 33 14.47 -7.59 -2.25
C SER A 33 13.39 -8.62 -1.98
N LYS A 34 13.51 -9.80 -2.59
CA LYS A 34 12.62 -10.95 -2.38
C LYS A 34 13.47 -12.17 -2.10
N ASN A 35 13.15 -12.89 -1.04
CA ASN A 35 13.76 -14.17 -0.66
C ASN A 35 12.68 -15.12 -0.13
N GLU A 36 13.10 -16.26 0.42
CA GLU A 36 12.20 -17.27 0.98
C GLU A 36 11.40 -16.75 2.19
N ASP A 37 11.95 -15.81 2.96
CA ASP A 37 11.29 -15.21 4.13
C ASP A 37 10.26 -14.11 3.76
N GLY A 38 10.20 -13.72 2.48
CA GLY A 38 9.24 -12.76 1.97
C GLY A 38 9.85 -11.65 1.11
N THR A 39 9.13 -10.53 1.02
CA THR A 39 9.51 -9.38 0.21
C THR A 39 9.68 -8.13 1.08
N ILE A 40 10.82 -7.45 0.94
CA ILE A 40 11.12 -6.21 1.64
C ILE A 40 11.21 -5.07 0.62
N LEU A 41 10.50 -3.98 0.87
CA LEU A 41 10.55 -2.74 0.10
C LEU A 41 11.12 -1.64 0.99
N LYS A 42 11.92 -0.74 0.41
CA LYS A 42 12.64 0.28 1.14
C LYS A 42 12.43 1.68 0.56
N TRP A 43 12.25 2.63 1.46
CA TRP A 43 12.25 4.06 1.18
C TRP A 43 13.14 4.82 2.15
N ILE A 44 13.63 5.98 1.70
CA ILE A 44 14.45 6.90 2.50
C ILE A 44 13.96 8.35 2.32
N THR A 45 14.25 9.23 3.26
CA THR A 45 14.10 10.69 3.06
C THR A 45 15.39 11.28 2.49
N ASP A 46 15.29 12.34 1.66
CA ASP A 46 16.44 13.00 1.01
C ASP A 46 17.51 13.53 2.01
N GLU A 47 17.12 13.90 3.23
CA GLU A 47 18.05 14.36 4.29
C GLU A 47 18.56 13.20 5.18
N GLU A 48 18.50 11.96 4.70
CA GLU A 48 18.95 10.70 5.36
C GLU A 48 18.28 10.37 6.72
N GLY A 49 17.43 11.25 7.23
CA GLY A 49 16.90 11.17 8.59
C GLY A 49 15.96 9.99 8.88
N ILE A 50 15.29 9.43 7.85
CA ILE A 50 14.32 8.35 8.03
C ILE A 50 14.48 7.31 6.93
N GLN A 51 14.63 6.05 7.33
CA GLN A 51 14.45 4.88 6.46
C GLN A 51 13.16 4.17 6.86
N VAL A 52 12.36 3.74 5.88
CA VAL A 52 11.16 2.93 6.09
C VAL A 52 11.26 1.65 5.28
N ASP A 53 11.11 0.52 5.96
CA ASP A 53 11.07 -0.82 5.37
C ASP A 53 9.65 -1.39 5.52
N ALA A 54 9.05 -1.87 4.42
CA ALA A 54 7.84 -2.68 4.46
C ALA A 54 8.18 -4.12 4.10
N ARG A 55 7.96 -5.04 5.04
CA ARG A 55 8.16 -6.48 4.87
C ARG A 55 6.81 -7.18 4.75
N PHE A 56 6.61 -7.84 3.62
CA PHE A 56 5.51 -8.75 3.38
C PHE A 56 6.01 -10.18 3.61
N THR A 57 5.43 -10.87 4.58
CA THR A 57 5.54 -12.32 4.78
C THR A 57 4.19 -12.97 4.50
N ASP A 58 4.08 -14.29 4.62
CA ASP A 58 2.84 -15.03 4.29
C ASP A 58 1.58 -14.46 4.96
N ASN A 59 1.68 -14.04 6.22
CA ASN A 59 0.53 -13.63 7.02
C ASN A 59 0.56 -12.16 7.44
N PHE A 60 1.71 -11.49 7.30
CA PHE A 60 1.90 -10.18 7.91
C PHE A 60 2.53 -9.17 6.97
N LEU A 61 2.04 -7.94 7.09
CA LEU A 61 2.78 -6.74 6.71
C LEU A 61 3.40 -6.16 7.98
N THR A 62 4.72 -6.04 7.99
CA THR A 62 5.47 -5.33 9.03
C THR A 62 6.11 -4.08 8.42
N ILE A 63 5.89 -2.92 9.04
CA ILE A 63 6.49 -1.64 8.67
C ILE A 63 7.43 -1.20 9.80
N GLU A 64 8.70 -1.04 9.45
CA GLU A 64 9.75 -0.53 10.33
C GLU A 64 10.22 0.83 9.84
N ALA A 65 10.20 1.83 10.71
CA ALA A 65 10.81 3.13 10.44
C ALA A 65 12.00 3.32 11.38
N ARG A 66 13.17 3.60 10.80
CA ARG A 66 14.42 3.88 11.50
C ARG A 66 14.71 5.37 11.36
N LEU A 67 15.12 5.99 12.45
CA LEU A 67 15.43 7.42 12.53
C LEU A 67 16.93 7.61 12.73
N ALA A 68 17.48 8.66 12.16
CA ALA A 68 18.78 9.17 12.55
C ALA A 68 18.74 9.67 14.00
N GLU A 69 19.91 9.70 14.64
CA GLU A 69 20.06 10.15 16.02
C GLU A 69 19.61 11.62 16.18
N GLY A 70 18.93 11.92 17.29
CA GLY A 70 18.42 13.27 17.59
C GLY A 70 17.10 13.64 16.90
N MET A 71 16.53 12.77 16.07
CA MET A 71 15.22 13.03 15.44
C MET A 71 14.04 12.62 16.34
N ASP A 72 12.94 13.37 16.23
CA ASP A 72 11.69 13.07 16.93
C ASP A 72 11.08 11.75 16.43
N ARG A 73 10.77 10.86 17.38
CA ARG A 73 10.07 9.59 17.19
C ARG A 73 8.73 9.75 16.47
N SER A 74 8.06 10.89 16.63
CA SER A 74 6.79 11.20 15.95
C SER A 74 6.92 11.09 14.42
N HIS A 75 8.10 11.40 13.85
CA HIS A 75 8.35 11.29 12.41
C HIS A 75 8.32 9.85 11.91
N ALA A 76 8.94 8.91 12.63
CA ALA A 76 8.90 7.49 12.28
C ALA A 76 7.48 6.92 12.33
N ILE A 77 6.72 7.34 13.36
CA ILE A 77 5.33 6.92 13.54
C ILE A 77 4.49 7.42 12.35
N ASN A 78 4.60 8.70 12.03
CA ASN A 78 3.87 9.32 10.93
C ASN A 78 4.23 8.68 9.58
N ALA A 79 5.52 8.44 9.31
CA ALA A 79 5.98 7.79 8.09
C ALA A 79 5.43 6.35 7.96
N SER A 80 5.43 5.59 9.06
CA SER A 80 4.88 4.23 9.09
C SER A 80 3.38 4.20 8.77
N TYR A 81 2.61 5.11 9.37
CA TYR A 81 1.17 5.19 9.14
C TYR A 81 0.81 5.73 7.76
N GLN A 82 1.59 6.65 7.20
CA GLN A 82 1.41 7.11 5.82
C GLN A 82 1.57 5.96 4.83
N LEU A 83 2.63 5.16 5.00
CA LEU A 83 2.84 3.98 4.16
C LEU A 83 1.72 2.95 4.33
N LEU A 84 1.31 2.66 5.57
CA LEU A 84 0.19 1.75 5.83
C LEU A 84 -1.12 2.24 5.17
N SER A 85 -1.41 3.55 5.25
CA SER A 85 -2.59 4.14 4.61
C SER A 85 -2.55 4.02 3.09
N HIS A 86 -1.35 4.10 2.49
CA HIS A 86 -1.20 3.91 1.06
C HIS A 86 -1.43 2.44 0.68
N ILE A 87 -0.77 1.51 1.38
CA ILE A 87 -0.91 0.07 1.13
C ILE A 87 -2.36 -0.38 1.36
N SER A 88 -3.06 0.17 2.35
CA SER A 88 -4.45 -0.20 2.64
C SER A 88 -5.43 0.15 1.53
N ARG A 89 -5.13 1.16 0.73
CA ARG A 89 -5.90 1.50 -0.47
C ARG A 89 -5.67 0.50 -1.60
N LEU A 90 -4.48 -0.10 -1.69
CA LEU A 90 -4.16 -1.13 -2.67
C LEU A 90 -4.85 -2.46 -2.38
N TYR A 91 -5.09 -2.78 -1.09
CA TYR A 91 -5.85 -3.98 -0.69
C TYR A 91 -7.32 -3.94 -1.15
N ASN A 92 -7.90 -2.76 -1.42
CA ASN A 92 -9.33 -2.61 -1.62
C ASN A 92 -9.70 -2.12 -3.03
N PRO A 93 -9.48 -2.93 -4.09
CA PRO A 93 -9.93 -2.57 -5.44
C PRO A 93 -11.48 -2.53 -5.56
N VAL A 94 -12.21 -3.07 -4.59
CA VAL A 94 -13.62 -3.46 -4.70
C VAL A 94 -14.64 -2.30 -4.67
N LYS A 95 -14.24 -1.03 -4.50
CA LYS A 95 -15.21 0.10 -4.59
C LYS A 95 -15.10 1.01 -5.82
N ARG A 96 -14.05 0.92 -6.64
CA ARG A 96 -13.94 1.78 -7.84
C ARG A 96 -14.46 1.13 -9.13
N ALA A 97 -14.44 -0.21 -9.22
CA ALA A 97 -14.89 -0.92 -10.42
C ALA A 97 -16.40 -1.23 -10.44
N LYS A 98 -17.10 -1.20 -9.29
CA LYS A 98 -18.53 -1.57 -9.21
C LYS A 98 -19.52 -0.45 -9.54
N ASN A 99 -19.06 0.77 -9.84
CA ASN A 99 -19.92 1.93 -10.13
C ASN A 99 -19.89 2.39 -11.60
N ILE A 100 -19.38 1.56 -12.52
CA ILE A 100 -19.44 1.86 -13.95
C ILE A 100 -20.18 0.70 -14.62
N VAL A 101 -21.33 1.03 -15.22
CA VAL A 101 -22.29 0.18 -15.94
C VAL A 101 -23.32 -0.58 -15.08
N THR A 102 -24.34 0.13 -14.61
CA THR A 102 -25.70 -0.44 -14.62
C THR A 102 -26.16 -0.44 -16.08
N PRO A 103 -26.43 -1.58 -16.73
CA PRO A 103 -27.10 -1.53 -18.03
C PRO A 103 -28.51 -1.01 -17.80
N VAL A 104 -28.83 0.17 -18.35
CA VAL A 104 -30.20 0.63 -18.50
C VAL A 104 -30.90 -0.37 -19.41
N ALA A 105 -31.81 -1.18 -18.85
CA ALA A 105 -32.66 -2.04 -19.65
C ALA A 105 -33.60 -1.14 -20.49
N TYR A 106 -33.31 -1.04 -21.79
CA TYR A 106 -34.22 -0.44 -22.75
C TYR A 106 -35.34 -1.44 -23.03
N HIS A 107 -36.57 -1.12 -22.61
CA HIS A 107 -37.76 -1.85 -22.99
C HIS A 107 -38.55 -1.03 -24.02
N PRO A 108 -38.44 -1.29 -25.33
CA PRO A 108 -39.32 -0.70 -26.32
C PRO A 108 -40.60 -1.54 -26.38
N GLY A 109 -41.72 -1.00 -25.89
CA GLY A 109 -43.01 -1.66 -26.10
C GLY A 109 -44.07 -1.35 -25.07
N LEU A 110 -44.41 -0.08 -24.87
CA LEU A 110 -45.74 0.31 -24.43
C LEU A 110 -46.26 1.31 -25.45
N ALA A 111 -46.88 0.77 -26.50
CA ALA A 111 -47.75 1.55 -27.36
C ALA A 111 -48.96 1.96 -26.51
N PHE A 112 -49.17 3.26 -26.38
CA PHE A 112 -50.42 3.80 -25.87
C PHE A 112 -51.48 3.56 -26.95
N ALA A 113 -52.46 2.73 -26.63
CA ALA A 113 -53.75 2.65 -27.33
C ALA A 113 -54.82 3.18 -26.37
#